data_AF-A0A9Q3FKH1-F1
#
_entry.id   AF-A0A9Q3FKH1-F1
#
_cell.length_a   1.000
_cell.length_b   1.000
_cell.length_c   1.000
_cell.angle_alpha   90.00
_cell.angle_beta   90.00
_cell.angle_gamma   90.00
#
_symmetry.space_group_name_H-M   'P 1'
#
loop_
_entity.id
_entity.type
_entity.pdbx_description
1 polymer ?
#
loop_
_entity_poly.entity_id
_entity_poly.type
_entity_poly.pdbx_seq_one_letter_code
_entity_poly.pdbx_strand_id
1 'polypeptide(L)'
;MYGIDIYNSKNRHITIGSKKEKKFSLDIYQISAQDPLEDLLNEFREGQFSTTLTSKQKLSLLKMLRKNIPAFAIGEDPLVKIRGHNIELYLDVERPYPPKRRRPPHPEILEARKEVKKHINELLDMDVIRKIGHNEIVKITTLVLITWHDGKSMLCEDFRALNNYTKADRYPIPRIPHALDELAKAKYITIMDWMKGFHWDGVKPNSMRLLRIICHMGIYEYTRMPFGIKNATAHFQRMMDTIFEEEILEGWVVVYIDDIIIYSETQEDHVQYIDRVSSKCTPINLKISLKKCNFGQQELLALGHKVSGLSLAIDQKK
;
A
#
# COMPACT_ATOMS: atom_id res chain seq x y z
N MET A 1 28.24 8.48 52.58
CA MET A 1 27.38 7.92 51.52
C MET A 1 28.15 6.72 50.96
N TYR A 2 27.78 5.49 51.33
CA TYR A 2 28.60 4.30 51.02
C TYR A 2 28.35 3.84 49.58
N GLY A 3 29.36 3.97 48.72
CA GLY A 3 29.36 3.42 47.36
C GLY A 3 29.75 1.94 47.36
N ILE A 4 29.02 1.12 46.61
CA ILE A 4 29.35 -0.29 46.38
C ILE A 4 30.27 -0.36 45.16
N ASP A 5 31.51 -0.78 45.37
CA ASP A 5 32.47 -1.07 44.30
C ASP A 5 32.13 -2.41 43.64
N ILE A 6 31.75 -2.36 42.36
CA ILE A 6 31.23 -3.48 41.55
C ILE A 6 32.31 -4.17 40.71
N TYR A 7 33.53 -3.63 40.64
CA TYR A 7 34.57 -4.18 39.77
C TYR A 7 35.44 -5.26 40.43
N ASN A 8 35.38 -5.38 41.76
CA ASN A 8 36.25 -6.28 42.53
C ASN A 8 35.46 -7.33 43.35
N SER A 9 34.47 -7.96 42.73
CA SER A 9 33.51 -8.88 43.39
C SER A 9 33.84 -10.37 43.25
N LYS A 10 34.87 -10.75 42.46
CA LYS A 10 35.27 -12.15 42.30
C LYS A 10 35.80 -12.70 43.64
N ASN A 11 34.98 -13.52 44.32
CA ASN A 11 35.26 -14.30 45.56
C ASN A 11 34.77 -13.76 46.92
N ARG A 12 33.77 -12.87 46.97
CA ARG A 12 33.10 -12.57 48.25
C ARG A 12 32.04 -13.63 48.60
N HIS A 13 32.12 -14.18 49.80
CA HIS A 13 31.15 -15.12 50.35
C HIS A 13 30.41 -14.44 51.50
N ILE A 14 29.12 -14.74 51.70
CA ILE A 14 28.40 -14.36 52.93
C ILE A 14 28.17 -15.62 53.73
N THR A 15 28.32 -15.50 55.05
CA THR A 15 28.06 -16.58 55.98
C THR A 15 26.69 -16.33 56.60
N ILE A 16 25.72 -17.20 56.35
CA ILE A 16 24.43 -17.20 57.06
C ILE A 16 24.38 -18.51 57.85
N GLY A 17 24.58 -18.42 59.17
CA GLY A 17 24.77 -19.60 60.02
C GLY A 17 26.12 -20.29 59.76
N SER A 18 26.14 -21.62 59.61
CA SER A 18 27.36 -22.43 59.39
C SER A 18 27.66 -22.78 57.93
N LYS A 19 26.84 -22.30 56.97
CA LYS A 19 27.06 -22.50 55.53
C LYS A 19 27.60 -21.23 54.86
N LYS A 20 28.63 -21.40 54.03
CA LYS A 20 29.16 -20.38 53.12
C LYS A 20 28.46 -20.50 51.77
N GLU A 21 27.75 -19.45 51.34
CA GLU A 21 27.16 -19.39 50.00
C GLU A 21 27.77 -18.24 49.17
N LYS A 22 27.89 -18.49 47.86
CA LYS A 22 28.53 -17.57 46.91
C LYS A 22 27.59 -16.39 46.66
N LYS A 23 28.07 -15.16 46.87
CA LYS A 23 27.27 -13.93 46.73
C LYS A 23 27.09 -13.59 45.24
N PHE A 24 26.02 -14.13 44.63
CA PHE A 24 25.53 -13.83 43.27
C PHE A 24 26.52 -14.07 42.11
N SER A 25 26.17 -14.98 41.20
CA SER A 25 26.78 -14.98 39.86
C SER A 25 26.04 -13.97 38.99
N LEU A 26 26.73 -12.92 38.54
CA LEU A 26 26.29 -12.14 37.39
C LEU A 26 26.65 -12.94 36.15
N ASP A 27 25.64 -13.58 35.55
CA ASP A 27 25.77 -14.12 34.20
C ASP A 27 25.83 -12.93 33.24
N ILE A 28 27.05 -12.62 32.79
CA ILE A 28 27.23 -11.73 31.66
C ILE A 28 26.74 -12.51 30.44
N TYR A 29 25.48 -12.31 30.07
CA TYR A 29 25.02 -12.68 28.75
C TYR A 29 25.84 -11.87 27.74
N GLN A 30 26.78 -12.53 27.05
CA GLN A 30 27.30 -12.00 25.80
C GLN A 30 26.11 -11.93 24.84
N ILE A 31 25.48 -10.76 24.74
CA ILE A 31 24.68 -10.43 23.56
C ILE A 31 25.73 -10.40 22.44
N SER A 32 25.86 -11.49 21.69
CA SER A 32 26.63 -11.45 20.45
C SER A 32 26.02 -10.33 19.62
N ALA A 33 26.83 -9.34 19.22
CA ALA A 33 26.37 -8.34 18.27
C ALA A 33 25.83 -9.10 17.04
N GLN A 34 24.51 -9.04 16.83
CA GLN A 34 23.90 -9.66 15.66
C GLN A 34 24.50 -9.02 14.41
N ASP A 35 24.61 -9.81 13.33
CA ASP A 35 25.10 -9.30 12.04
C ASP A 35 24.19 -8.14 11.62
N PRO A 36 24.72 -6.92 11.36
CA PRO A 36 23.91 -5.77 10.94
C PRO A 36 23.02 -6.05 9.73
N LEU A 37 23.39 -7.00 8.87
CA LEU A 37 22.55 -7.43 7.75
C LEU A 37 21.35 -8.26 8.22
N GLU A 38 21.53 -9.16 9.18
CA GLU A 38 20.48 -10.02 9.72
C GLU A 38 19.43 -9.21 10.49
N ASP A 39 19.87 -8.21 11.26
CA ASP A 39 18.97 -7.28 11.95
C ASP A 39 18.09 -6.49 10.97
N LEU A 40 18.68 -5.98 9.88
CA LEU A 40 17.96 -5.25 8.85
C LEU A 40 17.02 -6.16 8.05
N LEU A 41 17.43 -7.39 7.75
CA LEU A 41 16.56 -8.37 7.09
C LEU A 41 15.37 -8.74 7.97
N ASN A 42 15.56 -8.82 9.29
CA ASN A 42 14.46 -9.02 10.24
C ASN A 42 13.51 -7.82 10.30
N GLU A 43 14.05 -6.59 10.25
CA GLU A 43 13.29 -5.34 10.21
C GLU A 43 12.40 -5.27 8.95
N PHE A 44 12.93 -5.64 7.78
CA PHE A 44 12.25 -5.60 6.48
C PHE A 44 11.80 -6.96 5.97
N ARG A 45 11.53 -7.92 6.88
CA ARG A 45 11.23 -9.33 6.54
C ARG A 45 10.03 -9.55 5.62
N GLU A 46 9.14 -8.57 5.54
CA GLU A 46 7.97 -8.62 4.65
C GLU A 46 8.34 -8.36 3.19
N GLY A 47 9.45 -7.64 2.95
CA GLY A 47 9.92 -7.32 1.60
C GLY A 47 10.53 -8.53 0.90
N GLN A 48 10.30 -8.63 -0.42
CA GLN A 48 10.85 -9.70 -1.24
C GLN A 48 12.13 -9.22 -1.92
N PHE A 49 13.27 -9.69 -1.45
CA PHE A 49 14.58 -9.35 -2.03
C PHE A 49 15.08 -10.48 -2.90
N SER A 50 15.63 -10.16 -4.07
CA SER A 50 16.15 -11.19 -4.97
C SER A 50 17.24 -12.05 -4.32
N THR A 51 17.21 -13.35 -4.60
CA THR A 51 18.20 -14.32 -4.10
C THR A 51 19.56 -14.15 -4.76
N THR A 52 19.60 -13.54 -5.95
CA THR A 52 20.82 -13.32 -6.73
C THR A 52 21.64 -12.12 -6.26
N LEU A 53 21.07 -11.26 -5.41
CA LEU A 53 21.79 -10.13 -4.82
C LEU A 53 22.83 -10.60 -3.80
N THR A 54 24.06 -10.07 -3.93
CA THR A 54 25.12 -10.28 -2.94
C THR A 54 24.79 -9.64 -1.60
N SER A 55 25.44 -10.08 -0.51
CA SER A 55 25.22 -9.52 0.84
C SER A 55 25.47 -8.01 0.90
N LYS A 56 26.47 -7.51 0.16
CA LYS A 56 26.76 -6.06 0.08
C LYS A 56 25.61 -5.28 -0.58
N GLN A 57 25.05 -5.83 -1.66
CA GLN A 57 23.94 -5.21 -2.40
C GLN A 57 22.66 -5.19 -1.58
N LYS A 58 22.33 -6.31 -0.90
CA LYS A 58 21.21 -6.38 0.04
C LYS A 58 21.36 -5.37 1.16
N LEU A 59 22.55 -5.28 1.75
CA LEU A 59 22.80 -4.32 2.82
C LEU A 59 22.61 -2.86 2.36
N SER A 60 23.03 -2.52 1.14
CA SER A 60 22.84 -1.19 0.57
C SER A 60 21.36 -0.86 0.36
N LEU A 61 20.57 -1.80 -0.18
CA LEU A 61 19.12 -1.66 -0.32
C LEU A 61 18.44 -1.49 1.04
N LEU A 62 18.73 -2.35 2.01
CA LEU A 62 18.11 -2.29 3.34
C LEU A 62 18.44 -0.99 4.08
N LYS A 63 19.66 -0.47 3.95
CA LYS A 63 20.03 0.84 4.49
C LYS A 63 19.22 1.97 3.86
N MET A 64 18.97 1.91 2.56
CA MET A 64 18.11 2.87 1.86
C MET A 64 16.65 2.74 2.32
N LEU A 65 16.12 1.52 2.49
CA LEU A 65 14.77 1.31 3.03
C LEU A 65 14.66 1.90 4.44
N ARG A 66 15.66 1.68 5.29
CA ARG A 66 15.74 2.24 6.63
C ARG A 66 15.77 3.78 6.64
N LYS A 67 16.49 4.39 5.71
CA LYS A 67 16.47 5.84 5.51
C LYS A 67 15.07 6.36 5.15
N ASN A 68 14.29 5.58 4.39
CA ASN A 68 12.98 5.96 3.88
C ASN A 68 11.80 5.25 4.56
N ILE A 69 11.94 4.78 5.81
CA ILE A 69 10.86 4.10 6.56
C ILE A 69 9.50 4.82 6.46
N PRO A 70 9.42 6.17 6.54
CA PRO A 70 8.13 6.86 6.41
C PRO A 70 7.39 6.62 5.09
N ALA A 71 8.07 6.22 4.01
CA ALA A 71 7.45 5.92 2.72
C ALA A 71 6.87 4.50 2.63
N PHE A 72 7.29 3.58 3.52
CA PHE A 72 6.86 2.19 3.50
C PHE A 72 5.75 1.95 4.53
N ALA A 73 4.80 1.10 4.16
CA ALA A 73 3.84 0.49 5.06
C ALA A 73 4.40 -0.86 5.52
N ILE A 74 4.65 -0.99 6.82
CA ILE A 74 5.20 -2.20 7.44
C ILE A 74 4.13 -2.77 8.37
N GLY A 75 3.78 -4.04 8.19
CA GLY A 75 2.71 -4.67 8.97
C GLY A 75 1.34 -4.04 8.75
N GLU A 76 0.68 -3.63 9.84
CA GLU A 76 -0.67 -3.08 9.86
C GLU A 76 -0.68 -1.55 10.01
N ASP A 77 0.19 -0.87 9.26
CA ASP A 77 0.18 0.60 9.22
C ASP A 77 -1.23 1.12 8.85
N PRO A 78 -1.69 2.22 9.47
CA PRO A 78 -3.00 2.77 9.16
C PRO A 78 -3.03 3.35 7.76
N LEU A 79 -4.20 3.30 7.12
CA LEU A 79 -4.41 3.97 5.85
C LEU A 79 -4.39 5.49 6.05
N VAL A 80 -3.51 6.19 5.34
CA VAL A 80 -3.39 7.66 5.42
C VAL A 80 -3.91 8.31 4.16
N LYS A 81 -4.48 9.52 4.29
CA LYS A 81 -4.86 10.35 3.14
C LYS A 81 -3.65 10.89 2.41
N ILE A 82 -3.65 10.76 1.08
CA ILE A 82 -2.72 11.51 0.25
C ILE A 82 -3.02 13.01 0.34
N ARG A 83 -1.97 13.82 0.42
CA ARG A 83 -2.07 15.29 0.48
C ARG A 83 -2.12 15.86 -0.93
N GLY A 84 -2.91 16.91 -1.13
CA GLY A 84 -2.96 17.66 -2.39
C GLY A 84 -3.86 17.05 -3.48
N HIS A 85 -4.20 15.76 -3.39
CA HIS A 85 -4.99 15.06 -4.41
C HIS A 85 -6.40 14.72 -3.91
N ASN A 86 -7.42 15.09 -4.70
CA ASN A 86 -8.79 14.68 -4.46
C ASN A 86 -9.50 14.51 -5.81
N ILE A 87 -10.28 13.44 -5.94
CA ILE A 87 -11.10 13.21 -7.12
C ILE A 87 -12.38 14.05 -7.10
N GLU A 88 -12.74 14.54 -8.30
CA GLU A 88 -14.02 15.17 -8.57
C GLU A 88 -14.69 14.49 -9.76
N LEU A 89 -15.97 14.18 -9.61
CA LEU A 89 -16.80 13.53 -10.60
C LEU A 89 -17.65 14.59 -11.31
N TYR A 90 -17.54 14.58 -12.64
CA TYR A 90 -18.35 15.39 -13.53
C TYR A 90 -19.37 14.48 -14.21
N LEU A 91 -20.63 14.91 -14.25
CA LEU A 91 -21.69 14.17 -14.94
C LEU A 91 -21.96 14.80 -16.31
N ASP A 92 -22.26 13.98 -17.30
CA ASP A 92 -22.69 14.40 -18.65
C ASP A 92 -24.17 14.81 -18.70
N VAL A 93 -24.84 14.83 -17.54
CA VAL A 93 -26.25 15.18 -17.40
C VAL A 93 -26.43 16.28 -16.37
N GLU A 94 -27.33 17.22 -16.64
CA GLU A 94 -27.75 18.20 -15.65
C GLU A 94 -28.71 17.56 -14.63
N ARG A 95 -28.80 18.19 -13.45
CA ARG A 95 -29.82 17.80 -12.47
C ARG A 95 -31.21 17.94 -13.13
N PRO A 96 -32.15 16.99 -12.94
CA PRO A 96 -32.20 16.03 -11.84
C PRO A 96 -31.98 14.57 -12.31
N TYR A 97 -30.84 14.23 -12.92
CA TYR A 97 -30.60 12.86 -13.39
C TYR A 97 -29.32 12.16 -12.87
N PRO A 98 -29.35 10.81 -12.81
CA PRO A 98 -30.51 9.96 -13.11
C PRO A 98 -31.52 9.93 -11.95
N PRO A 99 -32.82 9.83 -12.28
CA PRO A 99 -33.91 10.24 -11.40
C PRO A 99 -34.00 9.27 -10.22
N LYS A 100 -34.18 9.80 -9.00
CA LYS A 100 -34.58 9.07 -7.78
C LYS A 100 -34.05 7.63 -7.69
N ARG A 101 -32.75 7.39 -7.77
CA ARG A 101 -32.18 6.07 -7.46
C ARG A 101 -31.91 5.94 -5.96
N ARG A 102 -32.93 6.23 -5.14
CA ARG A 102 -32.94 5.68 -3.79
C ARG A 102 -33.41 4.25 -3.92
N ARG A 103 -32.46 3.33 -3.91
CA ARG A 103 -32.78 1.90 -3.85
C ARG A 103 -32.92 1.51 -2.37
N PRO A 104 -33.89 0.63 -2.01
CA PRO A 104 -33.85 0.00 -0.70
C PRO A 104 -32.55 -0.81 -0.58
N PRO A 105 -32.02 -1.05 0.64
CA PRO A 105 -30.89 -1.95 0.82
C PRO A 105 -31.15 -3.31 0.16
N HIS A 106 -30.09 -3.95 -0.33
CA HIS A 106 -30.22 -5.31 -0.87
C HIS A 106 -30.68 -6.27 0.25
N PRO A 107 -31.68 -7.13 0.03
CA PRO A 107 -32.07 -8.14 1.00
C PRO A 107 -30.98 -9.21 1.10
N GLU A 108 -30.23 -9.18 2.20
CA GLU A 108 -29.12 -10.10 2.47
C GLU A 108 -29.55 -11.21 3.45
N ILE A 109 -29.03 -12.42 3.24
CA ILE A 109 -29.06 -13.52 4.22
C ILE A 109 -28.19 -13.16 5.44
N LEU A 110 -28.42 -13.83 6.58
CA LEU A 110 -27.77 -13.47 7.84
C LEU A 110 -26.23 -13.46 7.77
N GLU A 111 -25.63 -14.44 7.09
CA GLU A 111 -24.17 -14.52 6.90
C GLU A 111 -23.64 -13.29 6.13
N ALA A 112 -24.29 -12.94 5.02
CA ALA A 112 -23.92 -11.76 4.24
C ALA A 112 -24.08 -10.45 5.04
N ARG A 113 -25.11 -10.35 5.90
CA ARG A 113 -25.27 -9.17 6.77
C ARG A 113 -24.13 -9.01 7.77
N LYS A 114 -23.62 -10.12 8.33
CA LYS A 114 -22.45 -10.07 9.24
C LYS A 114 -21.23 -9.54 8.51
N GLU A 115 -20.99 -10.01 7.29
CA GLU A 115 -19.87 -9.55 6.46
C GLU A 115 -20.03 -8.08 6.05
N VAL A 116 -21.23 -7.64 5.63
CA VAL A 116 -21.48 -6.21 5.35
C VAL A 116 -21.18 -5.37 6.58
N LYS A 117 -21.64 -5.78 7.78
CA LYS A 117 -21.36 -5.05 9.01
C LYS A 117 -19.86 -4.95 9.30
N LYS A 118 -19.13 -6.05 9.11
CA LYS A 118 -17.68 -6.09 9.26
C LYS A 118 -16.99 -5.09 8.33
N HIS A 119 -17.24 -5.19 7.02
CA HIS A 119 -16.63 -4.30 6.01
C HIS A 119 -16.98 -2.83 6.23
N ILE A 120 -18.25 -2.52 6.55
CA ILE A 120 -18.67 -1.15 6.84
C ILE A 120 -17.96 -0.58 8.06
N ASN A 121 -17.79 -1.36 9.13
CA ASN A 121 -17.04 -0.92 10.31
C ASN A 121 -15.56 -0.69 9.98
N GLU A 122 -14.94 -1.59 9.23
CA GLU A 122 -13.54 -1.42 8.78
C GLU A 122 -13.37 -0.12 7.98
N LEU A 123 -14.30 0.19 7.07
CA LEU A 123 -14.27 1.44 6.29
C LEU A 123 -14.51 2.69 7.15
N LEU A 124 -15.31 2.59 8.21
CA LEU A 124 -15.50 3.68 9.19
C LEU A 124 -14.24 3.91 10.02
N ASP A 125 -13.62 2.83 10.51
CA ASP A 125 -12.41 2.87 11.31
C ASP A 125 -11.22 3.46 10.51
N MET A 126 -11.20 3.23 9.20
CA MET A 126 -10.21 3.80 8.27
C MET A 126 -10.54 5.23 7.77
N ASP A 127 -11.64 5.86 8.22
CA ASP A 127 -12.10 7.17 7.71
C ASP A 127 -12.29 7.19 6.17
N VAL A 128 -12.67 6.05 5.59
CA VAL A 128 -12.96 5.90 4.16
C VAL A 128 -14.39 6.29 3.83
N ILE A 129 -15.30 5.99 4.76
CA ILE A 129 -16.70 6.39 4.72
C ILE A 129 -17.10 7.10 6.00
N ARG A 130 -18.16 7.90 5.93
CA ARG A 130 -18.86 8.44 7.10
C ARG A 130 -20.33 8.09 7.05
N LYS A 131 -20.96 7.98 8.22
CA LYS A 131 -22.40 7.84 8.32
C LYS A 131 -23.10 9.16 7.99
N ILE A 132 -24.20 9.09 7.26
CA ILE A 132 -25.02 10.27 6.96
C ILE A 132 -25.78 10.70 8.23
N GLY A 133 -25.76 12.00 8.52
CA GLY A 133 -26.44 12.59 9.66
C GLY A 133 -27.95 12.71 9.48
N HIS A 134 -28.69 12.83 10.58
CA HIS A 134 -30.16 12.89 10.60
C HIS A 134 -30.77 14.03 9.77
N ASN A 135 -30.06 15.16 9.64
CA ASN A 135 -30.53 16.34 8.93
C ASN A 135 -30.04 16.41 7.47
N GLU A 136 -29.31 15.40 7.00
CA GLU A 136 -28.77 15.37 5.65
C GLU A 136 -29.74 14.70 4.67
N ILE A 137 -30.14 15.44 3.63
CA ILE A 137 -31.06 14.92 2.62
C ILE A 137 -30.31 13.97 1.69
N VAL A 138 -30.81 12.74 1.56
CA VAL A 138 -30.28 11.73 0.63
C VAL A 138 -31.15 11.60 -0.61
N LYS A 139 -30.56 11.90 -1.77
CA LYS A 139 -31.24 11.81 -3.08
C LYS A 139 -30.81 10.59 -3.90
N ILE A 140 -29.59 10.11 -3.70
CA ILE A 140 -28.95 9.05 -4.49
C ILE A 140 -28.32 8.07 -3.51
N THR A 141 -28.48 6.77 -3.77
CA THR A 141 -27.77 5.70 -3.09
C THR A 141 -27.36 4.61 -4.07
N THR A 142 -26.19 4.02 -3.81
CA THR A 142 -25.64 2.85 -4.49
C THR A 142 -25.81 1.64 -3.58
N LEU A 143 -26.22 0.52 -4.16
CA LEU A 143 -26.32 -0.74 -3.42
C LEU A 143 -24.93 -1.29 -3.15
N VAL A 144 -24.76 -1.87 -1.96
CA VAL A 144 -23.63 -2.77 -1.67
C VAL A 144 -24.09 -4.21 -1.72
N LEU A 145 -23.17 -5.09 -2.10
CA LEU A 145 -23.34 -6.53 -2.13
C LEU A 145 -22.10 -7.18 -1.50
N ILE A 146 -22.25 -8.39 -0.99
CA ILE A 146 -21.11 -9.24 -0.64
C ILE A 146 -20.90 -10.25 -1.75
N THR A 147 -19.68 -10.27 -2.28
CA THR A 147 -19.20 -11.34 -3.16
C THR A 147 -18.17 -12.17 -2.43
N TRP A 148 -18.05 -13.44 -2.79
CA TRP A 148 -17.09 -14.35 -2.19
C TRP A 148 -16.08 -14.80 -3.23
N HIS A 149 -14.80 -14.75 -2.88
CA HIS A 149 -13.71 -15.27 -3.68
C HIS A 149 -12.72 -15.99 -2.77
N ASP A 150 -12.44 -17.26 -3.04
CA ASP A 150 -11.51 -18.11 -2.26
C ASP A 150 -11.77 -18.06 -0.74
N GLY A 151 -13.05 -18.12 -0.35
CA GLY A 151 -13.47 -18.06 1.05
C GLY A 151 -13.37 -16.69 1.73
N LYS A 152 -12.93 -15.64 1.01
CA LYS A 152 -12.92 -14.26 1.49
C LYS A 152 -14.14 -13.51 0.96
N SER A 153 -14.80 -12.77 1.85
CA SER A 153 -15.87 -11.85 1.49
C SER A 153 -15.29 -10.52 0.99
N MET A 154 -15.94 -9.90 0.02
CA MET A 154 -15.64 -8.57 -0.48
C MET A 154 -16.91 -7.75 -0.55
N LEU A 155 -16.87 -6.52 -0.03
CA LEU A 155 -17.92 -5.53 -0.23
C LEU A 155 -17.80 -4.94 -1.64
N CYS A 156 -18.89 -4.97 -2.41
CA CYS A 156 -18.92 -4.47 -3.78
C CYS A 156 -20.06 -3.46 -3.96
N GLU A 157 -19.71 -2.24 -4.35
CA GLU A 157 -20.65 -1.20 -4.74
C GLU A 157 -21.06 -1.31 -6.21
N ASP A 158 -22.36 -1.17 -6.49
CA ASP A 158 -22.85 -1.13 -7.88
C ASP A 158 -22.84 0.30 -8.47
N PHE A 159 -21.65 0.82 -8.80
CA PHE A 159 -21.50 2.13 -9.44
C PHE A 159 -21.82 2.14 -10.94
N ARG A 160 -22.25 1.03 -11.57
CA ARG A 160 -22.55 0.99 -13.02
C ARG A 160 -23.54 2.09 -13.42
N ALA A 161 -24.55 2.29 -12.58
CA ALA A 161 -25.52 3.36 -12.69
C ALA A 161 -24.87 4.74 -12.81
N LEU A 162 -23.98 5.07 -11.86
CA LEU A 162 -23.27 6.34 -11.80
C LEU A 162 -22.33 6.48 -13.01
N ASN A 163 -21.56 5.43 -13.30
CA ASN A 163 -20.56 5.40 -14.36
C ASN A 163 -21.15 5.66 -15.75
N ASN A 164 -22.41 5.29 -16.01
CA ASN A 164 -23.09 5.60 -17.27
C ASN A 164 -23.28 7.11 -17.49
N TYR A 165 -23.38 7.90 -16.43
CA TYR A 165 -23.59 9.34 -16.49
C TYR A 165 -22.33 10.14 -16.13
N THR A 166 -21.28 9.49 -15.63
CA THR A 166 -20.00 10.14 -15.37
C THR A 166 -19.28 10.43 -16.68
N LYS A 167 -18.91 11.70 -16.87
CA LYS A 167 -18.05 12.17 -17.95
C LYS A 167 -16.73 11.40 -17.90
N ALA A 168 -16.44 10.67 -18.97
CA ALA A 168 -15.25 9.83 -19.03
C ALA A 168 -13.98 10.70 -19.03
N ASP A 169 -13.07 10.41 -18.09
CA ASP A 169 -11.71 10.92 -18.17
C ASP A 169 -10.89 10.03 -19.11
N ARG A 170 -10.40 10.60 -20.22
CA ARG A 170 -9.64 9.89 -21.25
C ARG A 170 -8.14 10.15 -21.09
N TYR A 171 -7.66 10.14 -19.85
CA TYR A 171 -6.24 10.25 -19.58
C TYR A 171 -5.49 9.04 -20.16
N PRO A 172 -4.36 9.24 -20.85
CA PRO A 172 -3.63 8.14 -21.48
C PRO A 172 -3.04 7.21 -20.40
N ILE A 173 -3.25 5.90 -20.56
CA ILE A 173 -2.57 4.89 -19.75
C ILE A 173 -1.39 4.36 -20.58
N PRO A 174 -0.17 4.27 -20.01
CA PRO A 174 0.99 3.77 -20.72
C PRO A 174 0.76 2.40 -21.34
N ARG A 175 1.20 2.22 -22.58
CA ARG A 175 1.15 0.92 -23.26
C ARG A 175 2.37 0.11 -22.88
N ILE A 176 2.13 -1.04 -22.26
CA ILE A 176 3.13 -1.98 -21.76
C ILE A 176 4.25 -2.28 -22.79
N PRO A 177 4.00 -2.50 -24.10
CA PRO A 177 5.06 -2.88 -25.04
C PRO A 177 6.23 -1.90 -25.15
N HIS A 178 6.01 -0.59 -25.04
CA HIS A 178 7.11 0.39 -25.10
C HIS A 178 8.02 0.32 -23.86
N ALA A 179 7.47 -0.04 -22.71
CA ALA A 179 8.24 -0.25 -21.48
C ALA A 179 9.04 -1.55 -21.52
N LEU A 180 8.57 -2.57 -22.26
CA LEU A 180 9.22 -3.88 -22.32
C LEU A 180 10.60 -3.85 -23.00
N ASP A 181 10.79 -3.01 -24.02
CA ASP A 181 12.08 -2.90 -24.72
C ASP A 181 13.18 -2.31 -23.83
N GLU A 182 12.85 -1.34 -22.97
CA GLU A 182 13.80 -0.79 -22.00
C GLU A 182 14.01 -1.74 -20.82
N LEU A 183 12.95 -2.39 -20.34
CA LEU A 183 13.05 -3.41 -19.30
C LEU A 183 13.92 -4.60 -19.74
N ALA A 184 13.97 -4.94 -21.04
CA ALA A 184 14.79 -6.02 -21.55
C ALA A 184 16.30 -5.77 -21.38
N LYS A 185 16.74 -4.50 -21.29
CA LYS A 185 18.16 -4.15 -21.07
C LYS A 185 18.53 -4.09 -19.59
N ALA A 186 17.53 -4.09 -18.71
CA ALA A 186 17.74 -3.94 -17.28
C ALA A 186 18.43 -5.15 -16.65
N LYS A 187 19.38 -4.90 -15.73
CA LYS A 187 19.99 -5.93 -14.89
C LYS A 187 19.34 -6.01 -13.51
N TYR A 188 18.77 -4.91 -13.04
CA TYR A 188 18.06 -4.83 -11.78
C TYR A 188 16.68 -4.25 -12.01
N ILE A 189 15.65 -4.96 -11.55
CA ILE A 189 14.25 -4.55 -11.66
C ILE A 189 13.66 -4.57 -10.26
N THR A 190 12.99 -3.49 -9.87
CA THR A 190 12.16 -3.42 -8.67
C THR A 190 10.74 -3.08 -9.07
N ILE A 191 9.78 -3.87 -8.58
CA ILE A 191 8.36 -3.51 -8.64
C ILE A 191 7.92 -3.11 -7.24
N MET A 192 7.32 -1.95 -7.13
CA MET A 192 6.61 -1.55 -5.92
C MET A 192 5.13 -1.43 -6.20
N ASP A 193 4.35 -1.90 -5.25
CA ASP A 193 2.89 -1.77 -5.23
C ASP A 193 2.54 -0.84 -4.07
N TRP A 194 1.55 0.00 -4.29
CA TRP A 194 1.12 0.96 -3.30
C TRP A 194 0.11 0.33 -2.31
N MET A 195 0.24 0.63 -1.01
CA MET A 195 -0.65 0.11 0.06
C MET A 195 -2.15 0.48 -0.08
N LYS A 196 -2.98 -0.42 -0.64
CA LYS A 196 -4.46 -0.25 -0.79
C LYS A 196 -4.88 0.85 -1.79
N GLY A 197 -4.21 0.89 -2.94
CA GLY A 197 -4.60 1.39 -4.29
C GLY A 197 -5.48 2.64 -4.46
N PHE A 198 -6.69 2.68 -3.89
CA PHE A 198 -7.70 3.68 -4.26
C PHE A 198 -8.25 4.50 -3.09
N HIS A 199 -8.16 4.04 -1.85
CA HIS A 199 -8.73 4.76 -0.71
C HIS A 199 -7.85 5.90 -0.18
N TRP A 200 -6.74 6.23 -0.84
CA TRP A 200 -5.91 7.36 -0.44
C TRP A 200 -6.48 8.71 -0.83
N ASP A 201 -7.03 8.80 -2.04
CA ASP A 201 -7.50 10.05 -2.58
C ASP A 201 -8.76 10.48 -1.86
N GLY A 202 -8.79 11.75 -1.47
CA GLY A 202 -10.04 12.33 -0.99
C GLY A 202 -11.04 12.49 -2.10
N VAL A 203 -12.31 12.54 -1.74
CA VAL A 203 -13.38 12.91 -2.66
C VAL A 203 -13.77 14.36 -2.40
N LYS A 204 -13.98 15.17 -3.43
CA LYS A 204 -14.53 16.54 -3.25
C LYS A 204 -15.98 16.48 -2.71
N PRO A 205 -16.42 17.41 -1.85
CA PRO A 205 -17.74 17.35 -1.20
C PRO A 205 -18.94 17.18 -2.16
N ASN A 206 -18.88 17.78 -3.35
CA ASN A 206 -19.94 17.62 -4.36
C ASN A 206 -20.03 16.19 -4.89
N SER A 207 -18.88 15.51 -5.01
CA SER A 207 -18.78 14.14 -5.50
C SER A 207 -19.09 13.11 -4.41
N MET A 208 -18.83 13.40 -3.14
CA MET A 208 -19.20 12.52 -2.02
C MET A 208 -20.68 12.15 -2.04
N ARG A 209 -21.54 13.11 -2.39
CA ARG A 209 -23.00 12.92 -2.51
C ARG A 209 -23.40 11.94 -3.61
N LEU A 210 -22.57 11.78 -4.64
CA LEU A 210 -22.76 10.81 -5.73
C LEU A 210 -22.29 9.41 -5.33
N LEU A 211 -21.41 9.32 -4.34
CA LEU A 211 -20.78 8.09 -3.86
C LEU A 211 -21.42 7.61 -2.55
N ARG A 212 -22.72 7.86 -2.38
CA ARG A 212 -23.47 7.36 -1.23
C ARG A 212 -23.81 5.90 -1.42
N ILE A 213 -23.60 5.10 -0.38
CA ILE A 213 -23.96 3.68 -0.34
C ILE A 213 -25.08 3.43 0.66
N ILE A 214 -25.89 2.40 0.42
CA ILE A 214 -26.96 1.97 1.32
C ILE A 214 -26.83 0.47 1.64
N CYS A 215 -26.91 0.15 2.93
CA CYS A 215 -26.96 -1.20 3.46
C CYS A 215 -27.99 -1.31 4.58
N HIS A 216 -28.14 -2.49 5.17
CA HIS A 216 -29.09 -2.73 6.25
C HIS A 216 -28.80 -1.92 7.53
N MET A 217 -27.60 -1.35 7.69
CA MET A 217 -27.21 -0.51 8.83
C MET A 217 -27.49 0.99 8.63
N GLY A 218 -27.81 1.40 7.40
CA GLY A 218 -28.09 2.80 7.05
C GLY A 218 -27.40 3.24 5.76
N ILE A 219 -27.21 4.56 5.67
CA ILE A 219 -26.62 5.23 4.50
C ILE A 219 -25.29 5.84 4.92
N TYR A 220 -24.29 5.64 4.08
CA TYR A 220 -22.93 6.14 4.27
C TYR A 220 -22.49 6.88 3.01
N GLU A 221 -21.52 7.77 3.12
CA GLU A 221 -20.85 8.37 1.97
C GLU A 221 -19.35 8.23 2.05
N TYR A 222 -18.76 7.98 0.88
CA TYR A 222 -17.33 7.90 0.69
C TYR A 222 -16.69 9.28 0.83
N THR A 223 -15.78 9.40 1.80
CA THR A 223 -14.88 10.55 1.97
C THR A 223 -13.58 10.34 1.20
N ARG A 224 -13.25 9.08 0.91
CA ARG A 224 -12.13 8.64 0.06
C ARG A 224 -12.62 7.92 -1.17
N MET A 225 -11.80 7.89 -2.22
CA MET A 225 -12.19 7.30 -3.48
C MET A 225 -12.53 5.80 -3.32
N PRO A 226 -13.75 5.37 -3.69
CA PRO A 226 -14.13 3.96 -3.67
C PRO A 226 -13.64 3.23 -4.91
N PHE A 227 -13.65 1.90 -4.83
CA PHE A 227 -13.48 1.04 -5.99
C PHE A 227 -14.67 1.15 -6.96
N GLY A 228 -14.45 0.79 -8.23
CA GLY A 228 -15.52 0.60 -9.21
C GLY A 228 -16.07 1.87 -9.87
N ILE A 229 -15.56 3.06 -9.53
CA ILE A 229 -15.95 4.30 -10.23
C ILE A 229 -15.17 4.47 -11.55
N LYS A 230 -15.83 5.02 -12.57
CA LYS A 230 -15.35 5.08 -13.96
C LYS A 230 -13.96 5.69 -14.13
N ASN A 231 -13.66 6.75 -13.39
CA ASN A 231 -12.46 7.56 -13.60
C ASN A 231 -11.36 7.29 -12.56
N ALA A 232 -11.50 6.27 -11.69
CA ALA A 232 -10.51 5.98 -10.64
C ALA A 232 -9.10 5.76 -11.23
N THR A 233 -8.99 4.87 -12.21
CA THR A 233 -7.73 4.52 -12.87
C THR A 233 -7.09 5.69 -13.59
N ALA A 234 -7.88 6.48 -14.33
CA ALA A 234 -7.40 7.66 -15.04
C ALA A 234 -6.91 8.76 -14.09
N HIS A 235 -7.64 8.98 -12.99
CA HIS A 235 -7.24 9.92 -11.94
C HIS A 235 -5.93 9.49 -11.29
N PHE A 236 -5.82 8.21 -10.95
CA PHE A 236 -4.65 7.65 -10.30
C PHE A 236 -3.41 7.70 -11.18
N GLN A 237 -3.52 7.29 -12.45
CA GLN A 237 -2.42 7.38 -13.40
C GLN A 237 -1.95 8.83 -13.57
N ARG A 238 -2.87 9.78 -13.74
CA ARG A 238 -2.53 11.20 -13.85
C ARG A 238 -1.79 11.71 -12.62
N MET A 239 -2.24 11.33 -11.43
CA MET A 239 -1.58 11.69 -10.18
C MET A 239 -0.14 11.17 -10.16
N MET A 240 0.05 9.89 -10.48
CA MET A 240 1.37 9.27 -10.46
C MET A 240 2.32 9.84 -11.53
N ASP A 241 1.81 10.07 -12.74
CA ASP A 241 2.58 10.74 -13.80
C ASP A 241 3.02 12.15 -13.38
N THR A 242 2.18 12.87 -12.61
CA THR A 242 2.53 14.20 -12.10
C THR A 242 3.60 14.12 -10.99
N ILE A 243 3.52 13.12 -10.12
CA ILE A 243 4.48 12.95 -9.01
C ILE A 243 5.86 12.51 -9.54
N PHE A 244 5.88 11.61 -10.52
CA PHE A 244 7.08 10.96 -11.04
C PHE A 244 7.47 11.45 -12.44
N GLU A 245 7.01 12.62 -12.86
CA GLU A 245 7.22 13.18 -14.21
C GLU A 245 8.71 13.17 -14.60
N GLU A 246 9.57 13.66 -13.71
CA GLU A 246 11.01 13.73 -13.91
C GLU A 246 11.63 12.33 -14.10
N GLU A 247 11.30 11.38 -13.23
CA GLU A 247 11.82 10.01 -13.31
C GLU A 247 11.35 9.30 -14.59
N ILE A 248 10.11 9.56 -15.01
CA ILE A 248 9.55 9.01 -16.25
C ILE A 248 10.30 9.59 -17.46
N LEU A 249 10.58 10.89 -17.46
CA LEU A 249 11.34 11.56 -18.53
C LEU A 249 12.80 11.08 -18.59
N GLU A 250 13.40 10.77 -17.44
CA GLU A 250 14.74 10.18 -17.37
C GLU A 250 14.80 8.72 -17.86
N GLY A 251 13.65 8.05 -18.00
CA GLY A 251 13.55 6.77 -18.70
C GLY A 251 14.02 5.55 -17.90
N TRP A 252 14.00 5.60 -16.57
CA TRP A 252 14.34 4.45 -15.70
C TRP A 252 13.18 3.99 -14.81
N VAL A 253 12.03 4.65 -14.91
CA VAL A 253 10.80 4.26 -14.21
C VAL A 253 9.63 4.12 -15.19
N VAL A 254 8.77 3.15 -14.91
CA VAL A 254 7.47 3.00 -15.57
C VAL A 254 6.41 2.98 -14.49
N VAL A 255 5.46 3.91 -14.61
CA VAL A 255 4.28 3.97 -13.75
C VAL A 255 3.11 3.38 -14.51
N TYR A 256 2.48 2.35 -13.96
CA TYR A 256 1.32 1.70 -14.57
C TYR A 256 0.24 1.46 -13.53
N ILE A 257 -0.79 2.31 -13.52
CA ILE A 257 -1.88 2.27 -12.55
C ILE A 257 -1.28 2.16 -11.14
N ASP A 258 -1.46 1.02 -10.47
CA ASP A 258 -1.07 0.78 -9.07
C ASP A 258 0.38 0.28 -8.91
N ASP A 259 1.10 0.08 -10.00
CA ASP A 259 2.47 -0.44 -10.00
C ASP A 259 3.48 0.63 -10.44
N ILE A 260 4.62 0.67 -9.76
CA ILE A 260 5.81 1.40 -10.21
C ILE A 260 6.96 0.41 -10.43
N ILE A 261 7.52 0.46 -11.62
CA ILE A 261 8.59 -0.43 -12.07
C ILE A 261 9.83 0.42 -12.25
N ILE A 262 10.85 0.16 -11.44
CA ILE A 262 12.15 0.81 -11.49
C ILE A 262 13.14 -0.17 -12.10
N TYR A 263 13.96 0.29 -13.04
CA TYR A 263 14.96 -0.55 -13.67
C TYR A 263 16.29 0.18 -13.87
N SER A 264 17.38 -0.57 -13.87
CA SER A 264 18.74 -0.03 -14.03
C SER A 264 19.73 -1.10 -14.51
N GLU A 265 20.89 -0.65 -15.00
CA GLU A 265 22.00 -1.52 -15.41
C GLU A 265 23.01 -1.78 -14.28
N THR A 266 23.10 -0.87 -13.30
CA THR A 266 24.02 -0.98 -12.17
C THR A 266 23.28 -1.00 -10.84
N GLN A 267 23.85 -1.66 -9.83
CA GLN A 267 23.20 -1.76 -8.53
C GLN A 267 23.22 -0.43 -7.79
N GLU A 268 24.27 0.35 -7.98
CA GLU A 268 24.45 1.68 -7.40
C GLU A 268 23.34 2.62 -7.87
N ASP A 269 23.07 2.68 -9.18
CA ASP A 269 21.97 3.48 -9.74
C ASP A 269 20.62 2.95 -9.24
N HIS A 270 20.44 1.63 -9.17
CA HIS A 270 19.19 1.03 -8.70
C HIS A 270 18.78 1.50 -7.30
N VAL A 271 19.75 1.53 -6.38
CA VAL A 271 19.49 1.98 -5.00
C VAL A 271 19.16 3.47 -4.98
N GLN A 272 19.85 4.28 -5.79
CA GLN A 272 19.56 5.71 -5.89
C GLN A 272 18.17 5.98 -6.48
N TYR A 273 17.76 5.23 -7.50
CA TYR A 273 16.44 5.35 -8.12
C TYR A 273 15.31 5.00 -7.15
N ILE A 274 15.48 3.92 -6.37
CA ILE A 274 14.52 3.56 -5.33
C ILE A 274 14.47 4.64 -4.23
N ASP A 275 15.62 5.20 -3.84
CA ASP A 275 15.70 6.30 -2.86
C ASP A 275 14.93 7.53 -3.35
N ARG A 276 15.12 7.92 -4.62
CA ARG A 276 14.41 9.05 -5.25
C ARG A 276 12.90 8.85 -5.23
N VAL A 277 12.42 7.71 -5.72
CA VAL A 277 10.99 7.37 -5.71
C VAL A 277 10.43 7.40 -4.28
N SER A 278 11.10 6.73 -3.33
CA SER A 278 10.66 6.67 -1.93
C SER A 278 10.63 8.04 -1.26
N SER A 279 11.59 8.91 -1.58
CA SER A 279 11.67 10.26 -1.04
C SER A 279 10.50 11.15 -1.47
N LYS A 280 9.98 10.97 -2.70
CA LYS A 280 8.81 11.70 -3.22
C LYS A 280 7.49 11.25 -2.56
N CYS A 281 7.42 10.01 -2.07
CA CYS A 281 6.21 9.47 -1.43
C CYS A 281 5.91 10.08 -0.04
N THR A 282 6.94 10.33 0.76
CA THR A 282 6.81 10.83 2.14
C THR A 282 6.04 12.15 2.26
N PRO A 283 6.36 13.24 1.53
CA PRO A 283 5.70 14.53 1.71
C PRO A 283 4.20 14.51 1.36
N ILE A 284 3.79 13.60 0.49
CA ILE A 284 2.41 13.44 0.03
C ILE A 284 1.63 12.36 0.79
N ASN A 285 2.24 11.70 1.79
CA ASN A 285 1.67 10.55 2.51
C ASN A 285 1.31 9.35 1.62
N LEU A 286 2.00 9.16 0.50
CA LEU A 286 1.87 7.95 -0.31
C LEU A 286 2.68 6.84 0.35
N LYS A 287 2.07 5.66 0.54
CA LYS A 287 2.68 4.53 1.23
C LYS A 287 2.87 3.33 0.31
N ILE A 288 4.09 2.81 0.27
CA ILE A 288 4.48 1.63 -0.50
C ILE A 288 4.23 0.37 0.34
N SER A 289 3.55 -0.63 -0.21
CA SER A 289 3.33 -1.92 0.45
C SER A 289 4.59 -2.77 0.40
N LEU A 290 5.38 -2.77 1.48
CA LEU A 290 6.65 -3.52 1.51
C LEU A 290 6.44 -5.01 1.18
N LYS A 291 5.37 -5.61 1.72
CA LYS A 291 4.98 -7.00 1.49
C LYS A 291 4.82 -7.39 0.02
N LYS A 292 4.36 -6.45 -0.81
CA LYS A 292 4.09 -6.67 -2.23
C LYS A 292 5.23 -6.20 -3.14
N CYS A 293 6.25 -5.56 -2.57
CA CYS A 293 7.41 -5.11 -3.33
C CYS A 293 8.37 -6.26 -3.62
N ASN A 294 8.90 -6.25 -4.84
CA ASN A 294 9.95 -7.16 -5.30
C ASN A 294 11.19 -6.35 -5.62
N PHE A 295 12.25 -6.48 -4.84
CA PHE A 295 13.46 -5.66 -4.97
C PHE A 295 14.59 -6.37 -5.72
N GLY A 296 15.12 -5.69 -6.74
CA GLY A 296 16.38 -6.02 -7.42
C GLY A 296 16.38 -7.39 -8.12
N GLN A 297 15.25 -7.77 -8.73
CA GLN A 297 15.13 -8.99 -9.52
C GLN A 297 15.87 -8.86 -10.86
N GLN A 298 16.40 -9.98 -11.35
CA GLN A 298 17.00 -10.09 -12.70
C GLN A 298 16.01 -10.63 -13.74
N GLU A 299 15.00 -11.36 -13.29
CA GLU A 299 13.86 -11.80 -14.07
C GLU A 299 12.59 -11.53 -13.27
N LEU A 300 11.57 -10.97 -13.90
CA LEU A 300 10.34 -10.63 -13.22
C LEU A 300 9.13 -10.96 -14.08
N LEU A 301 8.11 -11.53 -13.47
CA LEU A 301 6.75 -11.52 -14.01
C LEU A 301 6.19 -10.09 -13.83
N ALA A 302 6.50 -9.19 -14.75
CA ALA A 302 5.99 -7.82 -14.77
C ALA A 302 4.75 -7.73 -15.67
N LEU A 303 3.64 -7.19 -15.15
CA LEU A 303 2.46 -6.85 -15.95
C LEU A 303 1.83 -8.04 -16.72
N GLY A 304 1.95 -9.27 -16.20
CA GLY A 304 1.50 -10.50 -16.88
C GLY A 304 2.49 -11.08 -17.91
N HIS A 305 3.71 -10.55 -17.97
CA HIS A 305 4.79 -11.03 -18.84
C HIS A 305 6.02 -11.40 -18.00
N LYS A 306 6.64 -12.56 -18.27
CA LYS A 306 7.96 -12.87 -17.73
C LYS A 306 8.99 -12.08 -18.55
N VAL A 307 9.56 -11.06 -17.92
CA VAL A 307 10.65 -10.24 -18.43
C VAL A 307 11.94 -10.72 -17.76
N SER A 308 12.73 -11.50 -18.49
CA SER A 308 14.13 -11.77 -18.17
C SER A 308 14.97 -10.85 -19.04
N GLY A 309 16.09 -10.34 -18.56
CA GLY A 309 17.04 -9.52 -19.35
C GLY A 309 17.57 -10.17 -20.64
N LEU A 310 17.08 -11.37 -20.99
CA LEU A 310 17.37 -12.11 -22.23
C LEU A 310 16.13 -12.65 -22.97
N SER A 311 14.90 -12.55 -22.44
CA SER A 311 13.71 -13.03 -23.16
C SER A 311 12.38 -12.52 -22.57
N LEU A 312 11.50 -12.04 -23.46
CA LEU A 312 10.09 -11.79 -23.18
C LEU A 312 9.29 -13.10 -23.35
N ALA A 313 8.69 -13.61 -22.29
CA ALA A 313 7.73 -14.72 -22.37
C ALA A 313 6.37 -14.29 -21.82
N ILE A 314 5.30 -14.58 -22.56
CA ILE A 314 3.91 -14.35 -22.12
C ILE A 314 3.58 -15.37 -21.04
N ASP A 315 3.05 -14.93 -19.90
CA ASP A 315 2.61 -15.84 -18.85
C ASP A 315 1.43 -16.69 -19.35
N GLN A 316 1.56 -18.02 -19.26
CA GLN A 316 0.52 -18.98 -19.63
C GLN A 316 -0.44 -19.29 -18.47
N LYS A 317 -0.32 -18.62 -17.32
CA LYS A 317 -1.25 -18.74 -16.19
C LYS A 317 -2.18 -17.53 -16.07
N LYS A 318 -3.13 -17.44 -17.00
CA LYS A 318 -4.44 -16.87 -16.73
C LYS A 318 -5.51 -17.49 -17.62
#